data_AF-A0A179GZH8-F1
#
_entry.id   AF-A0A179GZH8-F1
#
_cell.length_a   1.000
_cell.length_b   1.000
_cell.length_c   1.000
_cell.angle_alpha   90.00
_cell.angle_beta   90.00
_cell.angle_gamma   90.00
#
_symmetry.space_group_name_H-M   'P 1'
#
loop_
_entity.id
_entity.type
_entity.pdbx_description
1 polymer ?
#
loop_
_entity_poly.entity_id
_entity_poly.type
_entity_poly.pdbx_seq_one_letter_code
_entity_poly.pdbx_strand_id
1 'polypeptide(L)'
;MVGLPVMDIATNEESRAYPLSWGSSGFDDPANFTDLPSADHALYLINGLKFHVGQLYHLYDESHFMKPFHDFYRAPAEVARENRIWYVQFLTLLGLAKALVVQPSRQGAVLPGTDLFLRAMSLLPDAPYLFSDALTSVETLCAISIYLQCADLRNSAYIHTSDKGEDDRLIYGLSAMQGWRISMEDSHTAVLDLGNPNSTDPKKHPDHLSFFGVFDGHGGDKVALFAGENIHKIIAKQDSFKNGDYSRGLQDGFLATDRAILNDPKYEEEVSGCTACVSLIAGNKLYVANAGDSRGVLGIKGRAKPMSQDHKPQLEAEKNRITAAGGFVDFGRVNGNLALSRAIGDFEFKKSADLSPENQIVTAFPDVDSHDLTDEDEFLVLACDGIWDCQSSQAVVEFVRRGIAAKQDLDKICENMMDNCLASNSETGGVGCDNMTMVIIGFLHGKTKEEWYEEIARRVANGDGPCAPPEYAEFRGPGVHHNYEDSDSGYEMDAENKGKSFGVGGYRGRIIFLGDGTEVLTDSDDTEMFDNTDEDKDLESQVSKNASTDGSSAPQPASEASATETKPETEAAKPSESETAPSKQEKSESEDKKD
;
A
#
# COMPACT_ATOMS: atom_id res chain seq x y z
N MET A 1 -4.33 -40.69 -25.49
CA MET A 1 -3.39 -40.25 -24.43
C MET A 1 -4.22 -39.92 -23.21
N VAL A 2 -3.77 -40.38 -22.05
CA VAL A 2 -4.46 -40.32 -20.77
C VAL A 2 -4.57 -38.86 -20.33
N GLY A 3 -5.80 -38.37 -20.11
CA GLY A 3 -6.04 -37.06 -19.52
C GLY A 3 -5.66 -37.09 -18.06
N LEU A 4 -4.67 -36.27 -17.68
CA LEU A 4 -4.36 -36.01 -16.28
C LEU A 4 -5.46 -35.11 -15.68
N PRO A 5 -5.91 -35.35 -14.44
CA PRO A 5 -6.83 -34.47 -13.76
C PRO A 5 -6.09 -33.16 -13.45
N VAL A 6 -6.63 -32.05 -13.96
CA VAL A 6 -6.22 -30.71 -13.54
C VAL A 6 -6.70 -30.54 -12.10
N MET A 7 -5.79 -30.27 -11.17
CA MET A 7 -6.16 -29.92 -9.79
C MET A 7 -7.01 -28.65 -9.80
N ASP A 8 -8.06 -28.61 -8.99
CA ASP A 8 -8.87 -27.43 -8.73
C ASP A 8 -7.98 -26.32 -8.15
N ILE A 9 -7.52 -25.42 -9.03
CA ILE A 9 -7.06 -24.09 -8.64
C ILE A 9 -8.34 -23.28 -8.46
N ALA A 10 -8.51 -22.68 -7.28
CA ALA A 10 -9.63 -21.79 -6.99
C ALA A 10 -9.75 -20.76 -8.12
N THR A 11 -10.79 -20.91 -8.94
CA THR A 11 -11.11 -19.93 -9.96
C THR A 11 -11.61 -18.69 -9.25
N ASN A 12 -10.78 -17.64 -9.20
CA ASN A 12 -11.20 -16.29 -8.84
C ASN A 12 -12.45 -15.93 -9.66
N GLU A 13 -13.62 -15.88 -9.02
CA GLU A 13 -14.91 -15.62 -9.68
C GLU A 13 -15.05 -14.16 -10.19
N GLU A 14 -14.05 -13.30 -10.00
CA GLU A 14 -14.04 -11.93 -10.53
C GLU A 14 -12.81 -11.58 -11.40
N SER A 15 -12.05 -12.57 -11.86
CA SER A 15 -11.07 -12.29 -12.92
C SER A 15 -11.82 -11.90 -14.19
N ARG A 16 -11.76 -10.62 -14.57
CA ARG A 16 -12.07 -10.16 -15.93
C ARG A 16 -11.06 -10.77 -16.91
N ALA A 17 -11.06 -12.09 -17.05
CA ALA A 17 -10.32 -12.77 -18.09
C ALA A 17 -10.82 -12.21 -19.43
N TYR A 18 -9.96 -11.47 -20.14
CA TYR A 18 -10.30 -10.99 -21.46
C TYR A 18 -10.57 -12.22 -22.34
N PRO A 19 -11.79 -12.38 -22.89
CA PRO A 19 -12.13 -13.56 -23.67
C PRO A 19 -11.38 -13.49 -25.01
N LEU A 20 -10.18 -14.05 -25.05
CA LEU A 20 -9.42 -14.19 -26.28
C LEU A 20 -9.84 -15.51 -26.93
N SER A 21 -10.72 -15.44 -27.91
CA SER A 21 -11.07 -16.58 -28.76
C SER A 21 -10.78 -16.22 -30.21
N TRP A 22 -10.01 -17.07 -30.89
CA TRP A 22 -9.70 -16.89 -32.30
C TRP A 22 -9.86 -18.21 -33.04
N GLY A 23 -10.50 -18.16 -34.21
CA GLY A 23 -10.58 -19.30 -35.14
C GLY A 23 -9.45 -19.24 -36.17
N SER A 24 -9.38 -20.25 -37.05
CA SER A 24 -8.51 -20.20 -38.23
C SER A 24 -9.19 -19.42 -39.35
N SER A 25 -9.01 -18.10 -39.40
CA SER A 25 -9.40 -17.32 -40.59
C SER A 25 -8.19 -17.25 -41.52
N GLY A 26 -8.34 -17.74 -42.74
CA GLY A 26 -7.28 -17.65 -43.74
C GLY A 26 -7.14 -16.23 -44.30
N PHE A 27 -6.06 -15.96 -45.02
CA PHE A 27 -5.85 -14.73 -45.81
C PHE A 27 -6.84 -14.56 -46.98
N ASP A 28 -7.83 -15.46 -47.11
CA ASP A 28 -8.83 -15.48 -48.17
C ASP A 28 -10.04 -14.59 -47.84
N ASP A 29 -10.28 -14.26 -46.56
CA ASP A 29 -11.37 -13.38 -46.15
C ASP A 29 -11.00 -11.90 -46.35
N PRO A 30 -11.71 -11.15 -47.23
CA PRO A 30 -11.47 -9.72 -47.44
C PRO A 30 -11.66 -8.86 -46.19
N ALA A 31 -12.50 -9.27 -45.23
CA ALA A 31 -12.76 -8.53 -44.00
C ALA A 31 -11.50 -8.40 -43.12
N ASN A 32 -10.53 -9.29 -43.29
CA ASN A 32 -9.25 -9.23 -42.58
C ASN A 32 -8.41 -7.99 -42.95
N PHE A 33 -8.72 -7.31 -44.05
CA PHE A 33 -7.96 -6.16 -44.56
C PHE A 33 -8.73 -4.83 -44.48
N THR A 34 -9.92 -4.82 -43.86
CA THR A 34 -10.78 -3.63 -43.68
C THR A 34 -10.78 -3.15 -42.23
N ASP A 35 -11.31 -1.95 -41.97
CA ASP A 35 -11.41 -1.34 -40.63
C ASP A 35 -10.07 -1.11 -39.90
N LEU A 36 -9.00 -0.88 -40.67
CA LEU A 36 -7.69 -0.50 -40.14
C LEU A 36 -7.56 1.02 -40.03
N PRO A 37 -6.70 1.53 -39.11
CA PRO A 37 -6.38 2.95 -39.03
C PRO A 37 -5.84 3.49 -40.36
N SER A 38 -6.01 4.80 -40.61
CA SER A 38 -5.31 5.47 -41.72
C SER A 38 -3.79 5.31 -41.59
N ALA A 39 -3.06 5.45 -42.70
CA ALA A 39 -1.60 5.33 -42.70
C ALA A 39 -0.94 6.26 -41.66
N ASP A 40 -1.41 7.51 -41.57
CA ASP A 40 -0.88 8.49 -40.62
C ASP A 40 -1.16 8.08 -39.16
N HIS A 41 -2.36 7.57 -38.87
CA HIS A 41 -2.72 7.13 -37.52
C HIS A 41 -1.98 5.84 -37.13
N ALA A 42 -1.82 4.90 -38.06
CA ALA A 42 -1.01 3.71 -37.84
C ALA A 42 0.46 4.06 -37.55
N LEU A 43 1.02 5.04 -38.26
CA LEU A 43 2.38 5.52 -38.03
C LEU A 43 2.51 6.22 -36.67
N TYR A 44 1.51 7.03 -36.28
CA TYR A 44 1.44 7.61 -34.93
C TYR A 44 1.49 6.54 -33.84
N LEU A 45 0.66 5.50 -33.96
CA LEU A 45 0.61 4.39 -33.00
C LEU A 45 1.94 3.64 -32.93
N ILE A 46 2.54 3.29 -34.07
CA ILE A 46 3.82 2.58 -34.13
C ILE A 46 4.96 3.41 -33.53
N ASN A 47 4.98 4.72 -33.80
CA ASN A 47 5.98 5.61 -33.19
C ASN A 47 5.77 5.77 -31.68
N GLY A 48 4.52 5.81 -31.21
CA GLY A 48 4.20 5.80 -29.78
C GLY A 48 4.69 4.51 -29.11
N LEU A 49 4.47 3.36 -29.75
CA LEU A 49 5.03 2.08 -29.30
C LEU A 49 6.55 2.14 -29.21
N LYS A 50 7.23 2.58 -30.27
CA LYS A 50 8.70 2.72 -30.29
C LYS A 50 9.20 3.64 -29.18
N PHE A 51 8.48 4.71 -28.88
CA PHE A 51 8.81 5.62 -27.78
C PHE A 51 8.76 4.93 -26.41
N HIS A 52 7.69 4.18 -26.11
CA HIS A 52 7.50 3.56 -24.80
C HIS A 52 8.31 2.27 -24.60
N VAL A 53 8.38 1.38 -25.60
CA VAL A 53 8.99 0.05 -25.43
C VAL A 53 10.25 -0.19 -26.25
N GLY A 54 10.55 0.69 -27.22
CA GLY A 54 11.67 0.50 -28.15
C GLY A 54 13.07 0.57 -27.51
N GLN A 55 13.19 1.09 -26.28
CA GLN A 55 14.43 1.06 -25.51
C GLN A 55 14.68 -0.31 -24.84
N LEU A 56 13.62 -1.06 -24.56
CA LEU A 56 13.67 -2.34 -23.83
C LEU A 56 13.60 -3.54 -24.78
N TYR A 57 12.84 -3.41 -25.87
CA TYR A 57 12.56 -4.50 -26.79
C TYR A 57 12.78 -4.08 -28.25
N HIS A 58 13.41 -4.97 -29.02
CA HIS A 58 13.51 -4.83 -30.47
C HIS A 58 12.30 -5.52 -31.13
N LEU A 59 11.26 -4.74 -31.44
CA LEU A 59 9.98 -5.28 -31.93
C LEU A 59 9.86 -5.33 -33.46
N TYR A 60 10.66 -4.56 -34.18
CA TYR A 60 10.77 -4.59 -35.64
C TYR A 60 12.00 -3.81 -36.11
N ASP A 61 12.59 -4.24 -37.23
CA ASP A 61 13.53 -3.42 -37.98
C ASP A 61 12.80 -2.38 -38.84
N GLU A 62 13.06 -1.08 -38.61
CA GLU A 62 12.36 0.01 -39.27
C GLU A 62 12.52 0.03 -40.79
N SER A 63 13.71 -0.30 -41.29
CA SER A 63 13.98 -0.27 -42.72
C SER A 63 13.27 -1.38 -43.48
N HIS A 64 13.16 -2.57 -42.87
CA HIS A 64 12.42 -3.70 -43.42
C HIS A 64 10.92 -3.53 -43.25
N PHE A 65 10.46 -3.01 -42.11
CA PHE A 65 9.05 -2.86 -41.79
C PHE A 65 8.34 -1.78 -42.62
N MET A 66 8.99 -0.65 -42.88
CA MET A 66 8.35 0.51 -43.52
C MET A 66 8.13 0.32 -45.02
N LYS A 67 8.87 -0.58 -45.68
CA LYS A 67 8.74 -0.81 -47.12
C LYS A 67 7.38 -1.48 -47.47
N PRO A 68 7.00 -2.64 -46.91
CA PRO A 68 5.67 -3.20 -47.13
C PRO A 68 4.55 -2.31 -46.56
N PHE A 69 4.82 -1.53 -45.51
CA PHE A 69 3.83 -0.63 -44.92
C PHE A 69 3.26 0.37 -45.93
N HIS A 70 4.13 1.06 -46.68
CA HIS A 70 3.67 2.04 -47.68
C HIS A 70 2.95 1.39 -48.86
N ASP A 71 3.38 0.19 -49.27
CA ASP A 71 2.75 -0.55 -50.35
C ASP A 71 1.39 -1.13 -49.92
N PHE A 72 1.26 -1.55 -48.66
CA PHE A 72 0.03 -2.07 -48.08
C PHE A 72 -1.12 -1.07 -48.18
N TYR A 73 -0.90 0.20 -47.86
CA TYR A 73 -1.95 1.21 -47.98
C TYR A 73 -2.36 1.55 -49.43
N ARG A 74 -1.62 1.05 -50.43
CA ARG A 74 -2.00 1.14 -51.85
C ARG A 74 -2.74 -0.10 -52.32
N ALA A 75 -2.33 -1.29 -51.85
CA ALA A 75 -2.92 -2.57 -52.22
C ALA A 75 -2.98 -3.55 -51.02
N PRO A 76 -3.91 -3.35 -50.06
CA PRO A 76 -3.88 -4.04 -48.76
C PRO A 76 -3.90 -5.56 -48.85
N ALA A 77 -4.84 -6.11 -49.62
CA ALA A 77 -5.05 -7.55 -49.71
C ALA A 77 -3.98 -8.27 -50.53
N GLU A 78 -3.28 -7.59 -51.44
CA GLU A 78 -2.19 -8.14 -52.23
C GLU A 78 -0.93 -8.21 -51.35
N VAL A 79 -0.52 -7.07 -50.79
CA VAL A 79 0.70 -6.96 -49.99
C VAL A 79 0.63 -7.82 -48.73
N ALA A 80 -0.52 -7.91 -48.06
CA ALA A 80 -0.68 -8.78 -46.89
C ALA A 80 -0.58 -10.28 -47.23
N ARG A 81 -1.06 -10.70 -48.40
CA ARG A 81 -0.95 -12.10 -48.84
C ARG A 81 0.47 -12.49 -49.23
N GLU A 82 1.22 -11.55 -49.79
CA GLU A 82 2.63 -11.70 -50.13
C GLU A 82 3.53 -11.67 -48.89
N ASN A 83 3.19 -10.83 -47.90
CA ASN A 83 3.98 -10.58 -46.70
C ASN A 83 3.21 -10.99 -45.43
N ARG A 84 2.88 -12.28 -45.32
CA ARG A 84 1.97 -12.78 -44.28
C ARG A 84 2.46 -12.56 -42.86
N ILE A 85 3.73 -12.87 -42.59
CA ILE A 85 4.33 -12.71 -41.25
C ILE A 85 4.40 -11.23 -40.89
N TRP A 86 4.85 -10.39 -41.82
CA TRP A 86 4.86 -8.93 -41.65
C TRP A 86 3.45 -8.37 -41.36
N TYR A 87 2.40 -8.87 -42.03
CA TYR A 87 1.05 -8.38 -41.78
C TYR A 87 0.55 -8.76 -40.37
N VAL A 88 0.87 -9.96 -39.90
CA VAL A 88 0.60 -10.38 -38.51
C VAL A 88 1.39 -9.52 -37.53
N GLN A 89 2.67 -9.24 -37.80
CA GLN A 89 3.50 -8.31 -37.01
C GLN A 89 2.85 -6.93 -36.95
N PHE A 90 2.46 -6.36 -38.10
CA PHE A 90 1.83 -5.04 -38.21
C PHE A 90 0.55 -4.94 -37.36
N LEU A 91 -0.35 -5.93 -37.48
CA LEU A 91 -1.58 -5.96 -36.67
C LEU A 91 -1.27 -6.10 -35.16
N THR A 92 -0.28 -6.91 -34.80
CA THR A 92 0.15 -7.08 -33.40
C THR A 92 0.72 -5.79 -32.83
N LEU A 93 1.59 -5.11 -33.58
CA LEU A 93 2.19 -3.83 -33.17
C LEU A 93 1.12 -2.74 -33.04
N LEU A 94 0.13 -2.68 -33.94
CA LEU A 94 -0.98 -1.74 -33.80
C LEU A 94 -1.87 -2.08 -32.60
N GLY A 95 -2.12 -3.36 -32.33
CA GLY A 95 -2.84 -3.83 -31.16
C GLY A 95 -2.13 -3.40 -29.87
N LEU A 96 -0.83 -3.67 -29.78
CA LEU A 96 0.01 -3.29 -28.64
C LEU A 96 0.13 -1.77 -28.47
N ALA A 97 0.32 -1.04 -29.57
CA ALA A 97 0.36 0.42 -29.54
C ALA A 97 -0.96 1.02 -29.04
N LYS A 98 -2.11 0.50 -29.47
CA LYS A 98 -3.40 0.92 -28.94
C LYS A 98 -3.55 0.59 -27.47
N ALA A 99 -3.12 -0.59 -27.03
CA ALA A 99 -3.17 -0.99 -25.63
C ALA A 99 -2.37 -0.05 -24.71
N LEU A 100 -1.28 0.54 -25.21
CA LEU A 100 -0.43 1.47 -24.47
C LEU A 100 -0.87 2.93 -24.58
N VAL A 101 -1.21 3.40 -25.78
CA VAL A 101 -1.41 4.83 -26.08
C VAL A 101 -2.86 5.27 -25.88
N VAL A 102 -3.83 4.34 -26.01
CA VAL A 102 -5.25 4.68 -25.94
C VAL A 102 -5.76 4.41 -24.53
N GLN A 103 -6.24 5.46 -23.87
CA GLN A 103 -6.93 5.32 -22.59
C GLN A 103 -8.19 4.44 -22.78
N PRO A 104 -8.39 3.41 -21.94
CA PRO A 104 -9.59 2.57 -22.02
C PRO A 104 -10.85 3.42 -21.81
N SER A 105 -11.94 3.05 -22.50
CA SER A 105 -13.24 3.64 -22.17
C SER A 105 -13.70 3.11 -20.81
N ARG A 106 -14.35 3.98 -20.02
CA ARG A 106 -14.79 3.74 -18.63
C ARG A 106 -15.71 2.51 -18.42
N GLN A 107 -16.19 1.89 -19.49
CA GLN A 107 -17.11 0.74 -19.49
C GLN A 107 -16.64 -0.42 -20.39
N GLY A 108 -15.45 -0.32 -20.99
CA GLY A 108 -14.96 -1.31 -21.95
C GLY A 108 -14.36 -2.54 -21.26
N ALA A 109 -15.05 -3.68 -21.35
CA ALA A 109 -14.53 -4.99 -20.90
C ALA A 109 -13.40 -5.56 -21.81
N VAL A 110 -12.83 -4.76 -22.71
CA VAL A 110 -11.89 -5.20 -23.75
C VAL A 110 -10.74 -4.20 -23.87
N LEU A 111 -9.50 -4.71 -23.86
CA LEU A 111 -8.29 -3.91 -24.02
C LEU A 111 -8.30 -3.19 -25.39
N PRO A 112 -7.98 -1.88 -25.47
CA PRO A 112 -7.87 -1.22 -26.75
C PRO A 112 -6.89 -1.96 -27.68
N GLY A 113 -7.34 -2.27 -28.90
CA GLY A 113 -6.54 -3.04 -29.87
C GLY A 113 -6.69 -4.56 -29.78
N THR A 114 -7.53 -5.11 -28.88
CA THR A 114 -7.84 -6.56 -28.87
C THR A 114 -8.39 -7.04 -30.20
N ASP A 115 -9.17 -6.24 -30.91
CA ASP A 115 -9.69 -6.56 -32.25
C ASP A 115 -8.57 -6.82 -33.26
N LEU A 116 -7.52 -5.99 -33.23
CA LEU A 116 -6.35 -6.11 -34.11
C LEU A 116 -5.48 -7.30 -33.70
N PHE A 117 -5.29 -7.51 -32.40
CA PHE A 117 -4.54 -8.64 -31.88
C PHE A 117 -5.21 -9.98 -32.19
N LEU A 118 -6.52 -10.11 -31.96
CA LEU A 118 -7.27 -11.34 -32.28
C LEU A 118 -7.24 -11.64 -33.78
N ARG A 119 -7.31 -10.61 -34.63
CA ARG A 119 -7.14 -10.75 -36.07
C ARG A 119 -5.73 -11.20 -36.45
N ALA A 120 -4.71 -10.69 -35.77
CA ALA A 120 -3.34 -11.17 -35.94
C ALA A 120 -3.22 -12.66 -35.57
N MET A 121 -3.84 -13.07 -34.46
CA MET A 121 -3.80 -14.46 -33.98
C MET A 121 -4.52 -15.43 -34.90
N SER A 122 -5.65 -15.02 -35.49
CA SER A 122 -6.38 -15.85 -36.46
C SER A 122 -5.62 -16.04 -37.78
N LEU A 123 -4.73 -15.09 -38.11
CA LEU A 123 -3.88 -15.09 -39.31
C LEU A 123 -2.47 -15.64 -39.08
N LEU A 124 -2.09 -15.95 -37.83
CA LEU A 124 -0.76 -16.42 -37.47
C LEU A 124 -0.45 -17.74 -38.22
N PRO A 125 0.61 -17.79 -39.03
CA PRO A 125 0.97 -18.99 -39.76
C PRO A 125 1.33 -20.15 -38.83
N ASP A 126 1.30 -21.37 -39.36
CA ASP A 126 1.79 -22.55 -38.65
C ASP A 126 3.31 -22.48 -38.43
N ALA A 127 3.79 -23.22 -37.43
CA ALA A 127 5.20 -23.21 -37.05
C ALA A 127 6.17 -23.44 -38.24
N PRO A 128 5.92 -24.36 -39.19
CA PRO A 128 6.75 -24.52 -40.38
C PRO A 128 6.89 -23.25 -41.23
N TYR A 129 5.81 -22.48 -41.40
CA TYR A 129 5.84 -21.27 -42.21
C TYR A 129 6.58 -20.12 -41.52
N LEU A 130 6.54 -20.03 -40.18
CA LEU A 130 7.32 -19.04 -39.43
C LEU A 130 8.84 -19.16 -39.70
N PHE A 131 9.34 -20.37 -39.96
CA PHE A 131 10.76 -20.56 -40.32
C PHE A 131 11.14 -19.99 -41.70
N SER A 132 10.16 -19.61 -42.54
CA SER A 132 10.44 -18.99 -43.83
C SER A 132 11.02 -17.57 -43.72
N ASP A 133 10.73 -16.89 -42.61
CA ASP A 133 11.32 -15.61 -42.22
C ASP A 133 11.52 -15.58 -40.71
N ALA A 134 12.66 -16.12 -40.28
CA ALA A 134 12.95 -16.31 -38.87
C ALA A 134 13.07 -14.99 -38.09
N LEU A 135 13.57 -13.92 -38.71
CA LEU A 135 13.77 -12.64 -38.03
C LEU A 135 12.43 -11.98 -37.72
N THR A 136 11.60 -11.76 -38.75
CA THR A 136 10.27 -11.17 -38.59
C THR A 136 9.39 -12.04 -37.69
N SER A 137 9.54 -13.38 -37.73
CA SER A 137 8.82 -14.29 -36.84
C SER A 137 9.21 -14.14 -35.38
N VAL A 138 10.51 -14.02 -35.05
CA VAL A 138 10.97 -13.80 -33.67
C VAL A 138 10.45 -12.46 -33.14
N GLU A 139 10.54 -11.40 -33.95
CA GLU A 139 10.00 -10.08 -33.61
C GLU A 139 8.49 -10.12 -33.38
N THR A 140 7.75 -10.82 -34.26
CA THR A 140 6.30 -11.01 -34.15
C THR A 140 5.94 -11.76 -32.86
N LEU A 141 6.60 -12.89 -32.59
CA LEU A 141 6.35 -13.68 -31.38
C LEU A 141 6.68 -12.90 -30.11
N CYS A 142 7.74 -12.08 -30.12
CA CYS A 142 8.08 -11.19 -29.02
C CYS A 142 6.97 -10.15 -28.78
N ALA A 143 6.48 -9.48 -29.83
CA ALA A 143 5.37 -8.54 -29.72
C ALA A 143 4.08 -9.21 -29.23
N ILE A 144 3.82 -10.45 -29.64
CA ILE A 144 2.69 -11.26 -29.16
C ILE A 144 2.83 -11.53 -27.66
N SER A 145 4.01 -11.99 -27.22
CA SER A 145 4.28 -12.25 -25.80
C SER A 145 4.08 -11.00 -24.95
N ILE A 146 4.58 -9.85 -25.41
CA ILE A 146 4.41 -8.58 -24.69
C ILE A 146 2.94 -8.18 -24.63
N TYR A 147 2.18 -8.31 -25.73
CA TYR A 147 0.74 -8.02 -25.71
C TYR A 147 -0.02 -8.91 -24.71
N LEU A 148 0.26 -10.22 -24.72
CA LEU A 148 -0.37 -11.16 -23.79
C LEU A 148 0.00 -10.83 -22.34
N GLN A 149 1.26 -10.47 -22.08
CA GLN A 149 1.71 -10.04 -20.76
C GLN A 149 1.03 -8.74 -20.33
N CYS A 150 0.87 -7.76 -21.23
CA CYS A 150 0.10 -6.54 -20.96
C CYS A 150 -1.37 -6.85 -20.67
N ALA A 151 -1.99 -7.78 -21.41
CA ALA A 151 -3.37 -8.17 -21.20
C ALA A 151 -3.58 -8.89 -19.85
N ASP A 152 -2.60 -9.69 -19.43
CA ASP A 152 -2.59 -10.40 -18.16
C ASP A 152 -2.38 -9.44 -16.97
N LEU A 153 -1.30 -8.64 -17.01
CA LEU A 153 -0.89 -7.77 -15.90
C LEU A 153 -1.76 -6.54 -15.72
N ARG A 154 -2.52 -6.10 -16.74
CA ARG A 154 -3.42 -4.95 -16.62
C ARG A 154 -4.58 -5.22 -15.66
N ASN A 155 -4.94 -6.48 -15.45
CA ASN A 155 -6.00 -6.83 -14.52
C ASN A 155 -5.51 -6.87 -13.07
N SER A 156 -4.25 -7.27 -12.81
CA SER A 156 -3.76 -7.44 -11.43
C SER A 156 -3.79 -6.16 -10.60
N ALA A 157 -3.59 -4.99 -11.22
CA ALA A 157 -3.62 -3.71 -10.52
C ALA A 157 -5.02 -3.29 -10.02
N TYR A 158 -6.09 -3.82 -10.62
CA TYR A 158 -7.48 -3.43 -10.32
C TYR A 158 -8.33 -4.61 -9.82
N ILE A 159 -7.70 -5.75 -9.49
CA ILE A 159 -8.40 -6.87 -8.87
C ILE A 159 -8.38 -6.65 -7.37
N HIS A 160 -9.58 -6.64 -6.79
CA HIS A 160 -9.78 -6.66 -5.36
C HIS A 160 -10.01 -8.10 -4.88
N THR A 161 -9.37 -8.47 -3.78
CA THR A 161 -9.69 -9.69 -3.03
C THR A 161 -10.37 -9.25 -1.74
N SER A 162 -11.68 -9.46 -1.67
CA SER A 162 -12.51 -8.94 -0.58
C SER A 162 -13.14 -10.07 0.24
N ASP A 163 -13.27 -9.85 1.55
CA ASP A 163 -13.98 -10.75 2.47
C ASP A 163 -14.82 -9.93 3.46
N LYS A 164 -15.85 -10.53 4.03
CA LYS A 164 -16.73 -9.89 5.01
C LYS A 164 -17.38 -10.91 5.93
N GLY A 165 -17.71 -10.46 7.13
CA GLY A 165 -18.43 -11.28 8.10
C GLY A 165 -18.98 -10.46 9.25
N GLU A 166 -19.83 -11.11 10.05
CA GLU A 166 -20.47 -10.49 11.20
C GLU A 166 -20.77 -11.52 12.30
N ASP A 167 -20.81 -11.04 13.54
CA ASP A 167 -21.41 -11.70 14.70
C ASP A 167 -22.34 -10.71 15.43
N ASP A 168 -22.87 -11.10 16.59
CA ASP A 168 -23.80 -10.24 17.36
C ASP A 168 -23.15 -8.92 17.90
N ARG A 169 -21.82 -8.76 17.79
CA ARG A 169 -21.05 -7.64 18.35
C ARG A 169 -20.35 -6.82 17.28
N LEU A 170 -19.88 -7.47 16.22
CA LEU A 170 -18.98 -6.90 15.23
C LEU A 170 -19.48 -7.21 13.82
N ILE A 171 -19.27 -6.26 12.92
CA ILE A 171 -19.29 -6.49 11.47
C ILE A 171 -17.93 -6.08 10.92
N TYR A 172 -17.41 -6.80 9.94
CA TYR A 172 -16.22 -6.37 9.23
C TYR A 172 -16.37 -6.50 7.72
N GLY A 173 -15.61 -5.68 7.01
CA GLY A 173 -15.29 -5.87 5.61
C GLY A 173 -13.80 -5.61 5.43
N LEU A 174 -13.18 -6.38 4.55
CA LEU A 174 -11.80 -6.20 4.16
C LEU A 174 -11.65 -6.29 2.65
N SER A 175 -10.61 -5.65 2.15
CA SER A 175 -10.19 -5.83 0.77
C SER A 175 -8.67 -5.75 0.68
N ALA A 176 -8.12 -6.27 -0.40
CA ALA A 176 -6.71 -6.22 -0.74
C ALA A 176 -6.55 -6.08 -2.26
N MET A 177 -5.58 -5.27 -2.70
CA MET A 177 -5.33 -4.94 -4.09
C MET A 177 -3.82 -4.83 -4.34
N GLN A 178 -3.33 -5.45 -5.42
CA GLN A 178 -1.90 -5.41 -5.76
C GLN A 178 -1.43 -4.02 -6.21
N GLY A 179 -2.29 -3.25 -6.88
CA GLY A 179 -1.91 -1.95 -7.43
C GLY A 179 -0.81 -2.05 -8.48
N TRP A 180 0.10 -1.08 -8.51
CA TRP A 180 1.14 -0.99 -9.54
C TRP A 180 2.38 -1.85 -9.28
N ARG A 181 2.50 -2.47 -8.10
CA ARG A 181 3.61 -3.39 -7.78
C ARG A 181 3.55 -4.64 -8.67
N ILE A 182 4.72 -5.25 -8.90
CA ILE A 182 4.85 -6.47 -9.70
C ILE A 182 4.32 -7.73 -8.97
N SER A 183 4.34 -7.70 -7.64
CA SER A 183 3.92 -8.76 -6.72
C SER A 183 2.94 -8.19 -5.70
N MET A 184 2.07 -9.06 -5.19
CA MET A 184 1.26 -8.81 -3.98
C MET A 184 1.98 -9.47 -2.81
N GLU A 185 2.59 -8.67 -1.95
CA GLU A 185 3.35 -9.13 -0.77
C GLU A 185 2.56 -8.96 0.54
N ASP A 186 1.45 -8.22 0.50
CA ASP A 186 0.50 -8.06 1.58
C ASP A 186 -0.26 -9.35 1.95
N SER A 187 -0.60 -9.48 3.23
CA SER A 187 -1.52 -10.49 3.77
C SER A 187 -2.42 -9.89 4.85
N HIS A 188 -3.45 -10.64 5.26
CA HIS A 188 -4.39 -10.20 6.30
C HIS A 188 -4.97 -11.38 7.09
N THR A 189 -5.61 -11.06 8.22
CA THR A 189 -6.38 -12.00 9.04
C THR A 189 -7.69 -11.36 9.46
N ALA A 190 -8.80 -12.11 9.40
CA ALA A 190 -10.06 -11.75 10.03
C ALA A 190 -10.68 -12.96 10.73
N VAL A 191 -10.78 -12.91 12.06
CA VAL A 191 -11.31 -14.00 12.89
C VAL A 191 -12.27 -13.41 13.93
N LEU A 192 -13.57 -13.69 13.76
CA LEU A 192 -14.60 -13.20 14.68
C LEU A 192 -14.60 -13.93 16.04
N ASP A 193 -14.15 -15.19 16.08
CA ASP A 193 -14.08 -15.98 17.31
C ASP A 193 -12.80 -16.83 17.32
N LEU A 194 -11.80 -16.41 18.11
CA LEU A 194 -10.56 -17.17 18.32
C LEU A 194 -10.77 -18.46 19.14
N GLY A 195 -11.97 -18.67 19.69
CA GLY A 195 -12.26 -19.78 20.58
C GLY A 195 -11.51 -19.73 21.90
N ASN A 196 -11.69 -20.76 22.73
CA ASN A 196 -10.99 -20.87 24.00
C ASN A 196 -9.73 -21.75 23.88
N PRO A 197 -8.50 -21.19 23.92
CA PRO A 197 -7.28 -21.97 23.78
C PRO A 197 -7.03 -22.96 24.94
N ASN A 198 -7.75 -22.80 26.07
CA ASN A 198 -7.65 -23.67 27.24
C ASN A 198 -8.74 -24.76 27.28
N SER A 199 -9.59 -24.87 26.24
CA SER A 199 -10.70 -25.82 26.20
C SER A 199 -10.75 -26.58 24.88
N THR A 200 -10.81 -27.90 24.95
CA THR A 200 -11.16 -28.76 23.79
C THR A 200 -12.66 -28.80 23.51
N ASP A 201 -13.48 -28.20 24.38
CA ASP A 201 -14.93 -28.02 24.19
C ASP A 201 -15.15 -26.74 23.35
N PRO A 202 -15.92 -26.77 22.25
CA PRO A 202 -16.17 -25.65 21.32
C PRO A 202 -16.92 -24.44 21.92
N LYS A 203 -16.85 -24.25 23.24
CA LYS A 203 -17.44 -23.10 23.92
C LYS A 203 -16.58 -21.86 23.68
N LYS A 204 -17.26 -20.75 23.39
CA LYS A 204 -16.66 -19.42 23.20
C LYS A 204 -15.76 -19.06 24.39
N HIS A 205 -14.66 -18.36 24.12
CA HIS A 205 -13.84 -17.76 25.18
C HIS A 205 -14.73 -16.88 26.08
N PRO A 206 -14.56 -16.88 27.42
CA PRO A 206 -15.38 -16.04 28.31
C PRO A 206 -15.38 -14.57 27.89
N ASP A 207 -14.25 -14.09 27.37
CA ASP A 207 -14.07 -12.72 26.90
C ASP A 207 -14.40 -12.53 25.40
N HIS A 208 -14.96 -13.52 24.71
CA HIS A 208 -15.39 -13.41 23.30
C HIS A 208 -14.36 -12.73 22.39
N LEU A 209 -13.28 -13.45 22.08
CA LEU A 209 -12.09 -12.89 21.44
C LEU A 209 -12.24 -12.82 19.92
N SER A 210 -12.08 -11.63 19.36
CA SER A 210 -12.00 -11.40 17.90
C SER A 210 -10.64 -10.82 17.54
N PHE A 211 -10.09 -11.22 16.39
CA PHE A 211 -8.76 -10.84 15.95
C PHE A 211 -8.75 -10.43 14.48
N PHE A 212 -8.13 -9.30 14.19
CA PHE A 212 -7.93 -8.80 12.84
C PHE A 212 -6.49 -8.37 12.65
N GLY A 213 -5.96 -8.43 11.43
CA GLY A 213 -4.59 -8.00 11.17
C GLY A 213 -4.33 -7.69 9.70
N VAL A 214 -3.43 -6.74 9.47
CA VAL A 214 -2.84 -6.40 8.18
C VAL A 214 -1.32 -6.59 8.29
N PHE A 215 -0.74 -7.23 7.29
CA PHE A 215 0.67 -7.58 7.22
C PHE A 215 1.20 -7.13 5.87
N ASP A 216 2.02 -6.08 5.86
CA ASP A 216 2.63 -5.53 4.66
C ASP A 216 4.00 -6.18 4.45
N GLY A 217 4.13 -6.97 3.39
CA GLY A 217 5.33 -7.76 3.11
C GLY A 217 6.35 -6.99 2.30
N HIS A 218 7.64 -7.24 2.57
CA HIS A 218 8.72 -6.67 1.79
C HIS A 218 9.84 -7.67 1.54
N GLY A 219 10.41 -7.62 0.34
CA GLY A 219 11.46 -8.56 -0.07
C GLY A 219 10.93 -9.98 -0.31
N GLY A 220 9.61 -10.12 -0.47
CA GLY A 220 8.89 -11.38 -0.63
C GLY A 220 7.63 -11.46 0.23
N ASP A 221 6.70 -12.33 -0.16
CA ASP A 221 5.38 -12.52 0.46
C ASP A 221 5.37 -13.54 1.62
N LYS A 222 6.40 -14.39 1.72
CA LYS A 222 6.33 -15.60 2.56
C LYS A 222 6.16 -15.32 4.06
N VAL A 223 6.82 -14.27 4.58
CA VAL A 223 6.71 -13.89 6.00
C VAL A 223 5.34 -13.27 6.31
N ALA A 224 4.82 -12.41 5.42
CA ALA A 224 3.48 -11.85 5.54
C ALA A 224 2.40 -12.95 5.51
N LEU A 225 2.51 -13.90 4.57
CA LEU A 225 1.61 -15.06 4.49
C LEU A 225 1.68 -15.92 5.76
N PHE A 226 2.88 -16.21 6.27
CA PHE A 226 3.03 -16.95 7.52
C PHE A 226 2.36 -16.22 8.70
N ALA A 227 2.59 -14.91 8.82
CA ALA A 227 2.01 -14.08 9.86
C ALA A 227 0.47 -14.08 9.78
N GLY A 228 -0.08 -13.80 8.60
CA GLY A 228 -1.53 -13.81 8.35
C GLY A 228 -2.20 -15.15 8.67
N GLU A 229 -1.52 -16.27 8.41
CA GLU A 229 -2.08 -17.58 8.72
C GLU A 229 -1.92 -18.00 10.20
N ASN A 230 -0.87 -17.54 10.90
CA ASN A 230 -0.42 -18.19 12.13
C ASN A 230 -0.33 -17.29 13.37
N ILE A 231 -0.14 -15.97 13.23
CA ILE A 231 0.20 -15.09 14.36
C ILE A 231 -0.86 -15.16 15.47
N HIS A 232 -2.15 -15.12 15.12
CA HIS A 232 -3.27 -15.21 16.05
C HIS A 232 -3.31 -16.54 16.82
N LYS A 233 -2.95 -17.65 16.15
CA LYS A 233 -2.85 -18.98 16.77
C LYS A 233 -1.66 -19.08 17.71
N ILE A 234 -0.56 -18.37 17.41
CA ILE A 234 0.64 -18.34 18.23
C ILE A 234 0.42 -17.45 19.46
N ILE A 235 -0.21 -16.28 19.29
CA ILE A 235 -0.62 -15.38 20.38
C ILE A 235 -1.53 -16.13 21.37
N ALA A 236 -2.55 -16.83 20.89
CA ALA A 236 -3.50 -17.57 21.75
C ALA A 236 -2.84 -18.67 22.60
N LYS A 237 -1.63 -19.13 22.22
CA LYS A 237 -0.89 -20.15 22.97
C LYS A 237 -0.01 -19.59 24.09
N GLN A 238 0.26 -18.28 24.10
CA GLN A 238 1.12 -17.65 25.10
C GLN A 238 0.50 -17.72 26.49
N ASP A 239 1.33 -17.92 27.51
CA ASP A 239 0.86 -18.03 28.89
C ASP A 239 0.29 -16.70 29.41
N SER A 240 0.91 -15.57 29.04
CA SER A 240 0.40 -14.22 29.31
C SER A 240 -1.01 -14.02 28.74
N PHE A 241 -1.23 -14.43 27.49
CA PHE A 241 -2.54 -14.38 26.84
C PHE A 241 -3.59 -15.24 27.56
N LYS A 242 -3.25 -16.49 27.90
CA LYS A 242 -4.15 -17.42 28.61
C LYS A 242 -4.54 -16.94 30.00
N ASN A 243 -3.69 -16.14 30.63
CA ASN A 243 -3.93 -15.54 31.95
C ASN A 243 -4.73 -14.23 31.88
N GLY A 244 -5.14 -13.79 30.69
CA GLY A 244 -5.90 -12.55 30.47
C GLY A 244 -5.06 -11.28 30.39
N ASP A 245 -3.73 -11.37 30.43
CA ASP A 245 -2.83 -10.26 30.14
C ASP A 245 -2.62 -10.16 28.62
N TYR A 246 -3.63 -9.62 27.94
CA TYR A 246 -3.65 -9.56 26.49
C TYR A 246 -2.56 -8.66 25.92
N SER A 247 -2.24 -7.54 26.56
CA SER A 247 -1.16 -6.65 26.11
C SER A 247 0.17 -7.39 26.08
N ARG A 248 0.50 -8.11 27.17
CA ARG A 248 1.71 -8.91 27.20
C ARG A 248 1.63 -10.12 26.27
N GLY A 249 0.46 -10.75 26.16
CA GLY A 249 0.20 -11.86 25.24
C GLY A 249 0.45 -11.52 23.78
N LEU A 250 0.08 -10.30 23.36
CA LEU A 250 0.38 -9.78 22.02
C LEU A 250 1.89 -9.60 21.82
N GLN A 251 2.58 -8.97 22.77
CA GLN A 251 4.04 -8.79 22.71
C GLN A 251 4.80 -10.12 22.64
N ASP A 252 4.48 -11.06 23.53
CA ASP A 252 5.10 -12.38 23.55
C ASP A 252 4.79 -13.17 22.27
N GLY A 253 3.56 -13.03 21.76
CA GLY A 253 3.10 -13.71 20.55
C GLY A 253 3.79 -13.23 19.28
N PHE A 254 4.10 -11.94 19.15
CA PHE A 254 4.88 -11.41 18.03
C PHE A 254 6.30 -11.97 18.03
N LEU A 255 7.00 -11.92 19.19
CA LEU A 255 8.33 -12.51 19.32
C LEU A 255 8.33 -14.03 19.10
N ALA A 256 7.28 -14.72 19.54
CA ALA A 256 7.12 -16.15 19.31
C ALA A 256 6.86 -16.47 17.84
N THR A 257 6.17 -15.60 17.10
CA THR A 257 5.93 -15.72 15.66
C THR A 257 7.24 -15.55 14.88
N ASP A 258 8.02 -14.53 15.21
CA ASP A 258 9.35 -14.30 14.65
C ASP A 258 10.28 -15.51 14.86
N ARG A 259 10.26 -16.08 16.08
CA ARG A 259 11.00 -17.30 16.43
C ARG A 259 10.48 -18.55 15.72
N ALA A 260 9.18 -18.64 15.44
CA ALA A 260 8.61 -19.79 14.75
C ALA A 260 9.10 -19.84 13.29
N ILE A 261 9.15 -18.69 12.62
CA ILE A 261 9.70 -18.57 11.26
C ILE A 261 11.20 -18.90 11.27
N LEU A 262 11.98 -18.30 12.17
CA LEU A 262 13.44 -18.51 12.24
C LEU A 262 13.82 -19.99 12.45
N ASN A 263 12.97 -20.78 13.12
CA ASN A 263 13.23 -22.20 13.38
C ASN A 263 12.61 -23.14 12.35
N ASP A 264 11.83 -22.65 11.39
CA ASP A 264 11.25 -23.48 10.34
C ASP A 264 12.24 -23.58 9.16
N PRO A 265 12.76 -24.79 8.84
CA PRO A 265 13.70 -24.98 7.73
C PRO A 265 13.19 -24.50 6.36
N LYS A 266 11.87 -24.35 6.20
CA LYS A 266 11.29 -23.78 4.96
C LYS A 266 11.64 -22.31 4.75
N TYR A 267 12.00 -21.60 5.82
CA TYR A 267 12.30 -20.18 5.83
C TYR A 267 13.79 -19.91 6.06
N GLU A 268 14.66 -20.92 6.03
CA GLU A 268 16.10 -20.78 6.28
C GLU A 268 16.79 -19.82 5.30
N GLU A 269 16.37 -19.84 4.03
CA GLU A 269 16.85 -18.95 2.97
C GLU A 269 15.93 -17.73 2.75
N GLU A 270 14.90 -17.56 3.59
CA GLU A 270 13.98 -16.44 3.46
C GLU A 270 14.62 -15.14 3.98
N VAL A 271 14.57 -14.12 3.15
CA VAL A 271 15.10 -12.78 3.44
C VAL A 271 13.99 -11.75 3.60
N SER A 272 12.75 -12.11 3.27
CA SER A 272 11.61 -11.22 3.40
C SER A 272 11.32 -10.86 4.85
N GLY A 273 10.63 -9.74 5.03
CA GLY A 273 10.03 -9.33 6.29
C GLY A 273 8.58 -8.93 6.06
N CYS A 274 7.89 -8.61 7.15
CA CYS A 274 6.61 -7.92 7.05
C CYS A 274 6.36 -7.02 8.26
N THR A 275 5.58 -5.97 8.04
CA THR A 275 4.90 -5.26 9.13
C THR A 275 3.82 -6.15 9.75
N ALA A 276 3.32 -5.77 10.91
CA ALA A 276 2.14 -6.37 11.51
C ALA A 276 1.39 -5.33 12.34
N CYS A 277 0.22 -4.93 11.85
CA CYS A 277 -0.73 -4.12 12.61
C CYS A 277 -1.98 -4.96 12.88
N VAL A 278 -2.18 -5.35 14.14
CA VAL A 278 -3.25 -6.28 14.54
C VAL A 278 -4.13 -5.70 15.62
N SER A 279 -5.40 -6.10 15.64
CA SER A 279 -6.34 -5.78 16.71
C SER A 279 -6.87 -7.03 17.38
N LEU A 280 -7.08 -6.93 18.70
CA LEU A 280 -7.76 -7.92 19.52
C LEU A 280 -8.92 -7.22 20.23
N ILE A 281 -10.14 -7.71 20.02
CA ILE A 281 -11.32 -7.27 20.76
C ILE A 281 -11.66 -8.35 21.78
N ALA A 282 -11.57 -8.00 23.07
CA ALA A 282 -11.91 -8.86 24.19
C ALA A 282 -13.04 -8.22 25.01
N GLY A 283 -14.25 -8.76 24.84
CA GLY A 283 -15.47 -8.21 25.42
C GLY A 283 -15.73 -6.80 24.88
N ASN A 284 -15.55 -5.81 25.75
CA ASN A 284 -15.73 -4.39 25.44
C ASN A 284 -14.40 -3.61 25.42
N LYS A 285 -13.27 -4.31 25.29
CA LYS A 285 -11.94 -3.69 25.28
C LYS A 285 -11.22 -4.02 23.98
N LEU A 286 -10.73 -2.97 23.33
CA LEU A 286 -9.92 -3.02 22.12
C LEU A 286 -8.45 -2.94 22.50
N TYR A 287 -7.64 -3.80 21.90
CA TYR A 287 -6.18 -3.72 21.90
C TYR A 287 -5.70 -3.63 20.46
N VAL A 288 -4.74 -2.74 20.19
CA VAL A 288 -4.06 -2.66 18.90
C VAL A 288 -2.57 -2.81 19.14
N ALA A 289 -1.96 -3.76 18.44
CA ALA A 289 -0.52 -4.03 18.50
C ALA A 289 0.09 -3.76 17.12
N ASN A 290 1.15 -2.96 17.07
CA ASN A 290 1.82 -2.58 15.82
C ASN A 290 3.33 -2.82 15.87
N ALA A 291 3.87 -3.39 14.80
CA ALA A 291 5.31 -3.44 14.51
C ALA A 291 5.50 -3.18 13.00
N GLY A 292 6.03 -2.00 12.65
CA GLY A 292 6.10 -1.50 11.27
C GLY A 292 5.32 -0.20 11.11
N ASP A 293 5.02 0.18 9.86
CA ASP A 293 4.35 1.42 9.46
C ASP A 293 2.97 1.22 8.81
N SER A 294 2.44 0.00 8.85
CA SER A 294 0.98 -0.18 8.85
C SER A 294 0.37 0.49 10.09
N ARG A 295 -0.91 0.90 9.98
CA ARG A 295 -1.55 1.73 11.00
C ARG A 295 -2.98 1.31 11.32
N GLY A 296 -3.33 1.44 12.61
CA GLY A 296 -4.67 1.25 13.16
C GLY A 296 -5.26 2.57 13.69
N VAL A 297 -6.47 2.91 13.26
CA VAL A 297 -7.15 4.17 13.58
C VAL A 297 -8.60 3.91 13.98
N LEU A 298 -8.99 4.39 15.17
CA LEU A 298 -10.34 4.28 15.70
C LEU A 298 -11.17 5.51 15.28
N GLY A 299 -12.35 5.29 14.68
CA GLY A 299 -13.31 6.33 14.34
C GLY A 299 -14.30 6.57 15.47
N ILE A 300 -14.22 7.73 16.12
CA ILE A 300 -15.08 8.13 17.25
C ILE A 300 -15.91 9.34 16.81
N LYS A 301 -17.20 9.13 16.56
CA LYS A 301 -18.08 10.19 16.02
C LYS A 301 -17.45 10.93 14.83
N GLY A 302 -16.86 10.17 13.91
CA GLY A 302 -16.14 10.67 12.74
C GLY A 302 -14.78 11.32 12.99
N ARG A 303 -14.28 11.40 14.22
CA ARG A 303 -12.92 11.86 14.50
C ARG A 303 -11.98 10.67 14.59
N ALA A 304 -10.81 10.79 13.96
CA ALA A 304 -9.75 9.80 14.03
C ALA A 304 -9.05 9.88 15.39
N LYS A 305 -8.98 8.74 16.08
CA LYS A 305 -8.10 8.51 17.22
C LYS A 305 -7.03 7.50 16.81
N PRO A 306 -5.73 7.86 16.84
CA PRO A 306 -4.67 6.90 16.55
C PRO A 306 -4.66 5.81 17.63
N MET A 307 -4.58 4.54 17.19
CA MET A 307 -4.42 3.38 18.06
C MET A 307 -3.05 2.70 17.87
N SER A 308 -2.24 3.19 16.93
CA SER A 308 -0.86 2.80 16.70
C SER A 308 -0.03 3.99 16.23
N GLN A 309 1.29 3.86 16.32
CA GLN A 309 2.26 4.78 15.74
C GLN A 309 3.14 4.01 14.74
N ASP A 310 3.46 4.64 13.62
CA ASP A 310 4.31 4.05 12.58
C ASP A 310 5.76 3.99 13.04
N HIS A 311 6.39 2.84 12.89
CA HIS A 311 7.76 2.60 13.36
C HIS A 311 8.79 2.99 12.30
N LYS A 312 8.97 4.30 12.10
CA LYS A 312 9.97 4.86 11.17
C LYS A 312 11.35 4.98 11.85
N PRO A 313 12.48 4.65 11.17
CA PRO A 313 13.83 4.68 11.76
C PRO A 313 14.28 6.03 12.34
N GLN A 314 13.67 7.13 11.90
CA GLN A 314 13.97 8.50 12.31
C GLN A 314 13.43 8.83 13.71
N LEU A 315 12.43 8.07 14.20
CA LEU A 315 11.89 8.28 15.53
C LEU A 315 12.97 8.09 16.58
N GLU A 316 13.06 9.01 17.53
CA GLU A 316 14.16 9.04 18.51
C GLU A 316 14.29 7.74 19.30
N ALA A 317 13.18 7.12 19.71
CA ALA A 317 13.21 5.83 20.40
C ALA A 317 13.79 4.70 19.52
N GLU A 318 13.38 4.64 18.26
CA GLU A 318 13.83 3.64 17.29
C GLU A 318 15.30 3.84 16.93
N LYS A 319 15.69 5.08 16.61
CA LYS A 319 17.07 5.48 16.31
C LYS A 319 18.03 5.15 17.45
N ASN A 320 17.60 5.39 18.70
CA ASN A 320 18.38 5.05 19.88
C ASN A 320 18.57 3.53 20.01
N ARG A 321 17.52 2.72 19.80
CA ARG A 321 17.64 1.25 19.79
C ARG A 321 18.57 0.77 18.69
N ILE A 322 18.37 1.25 17.45
CA ILE A 322 19.21 0.90 16.29
C ILE A 322 20.68 1.19 16.57
N THR A 323 20.99 2.38 17.08
CA THR A 323 22.37 2.79 17.39
C THR A 323 22.96 1.97 18.55
N ALA A 324 22.18 1.71 19.60
CA ALA A 324 22.61 0.88 20.72
C ALA A 324 22.88 -0.57 20.31
N ALA A 325 22.17 -1.07 19.29
CA ALA A 325 22.36 -2.39 18.71
C ALA A 325 23.53 -2.46 17.70
N GLY A 326 24.25 -1.35 17.48
CA GLY A 326 25.39 -1.26 16.57
C GLY A 326 25.03 -0.99 15.11
N GLY A 327 23.76 -0.68 14.82
CA GLY A 327 23.32 -0.18 13.51
C GLY A 327 23.42 1.34 13.41
N PHE A 328 22.96 1.89 12.29
CA PHE A 328 22.85 3.33 12.05
C PHE A 328 21.60 3.66 11.23
N VAL A 329 21.21 4.94 11.20
CA VAL A 329 20.12 5.44 10.35
C VAL A 329 20.70 6.41 9.34
N ASP A 330 20.49 6.14 8.06
CA ASP A 330 20.97 6.97 6.95
C ASP A 330 19.86 7.15 5.92
N PHE A 331 19.63 8.39 5.47
CA PHE A 331 18.49 8.79 4.61
C PHE A 331 17.14 8.17 5.03
N GLY A 332 16.90 8.12 6.34
CA GLY A 332 15.66 7.57 6.88
C GLY A 332 15.54 6.05 6.87
N ARG A 333 16.64 5.34 6.60
CA ARG A 333 16.69 3.89 6.49
C ARG A 333 17.67 3.28 7.47
N VAL A 334 17.30 2.13 8.04
CA VAL A 334 18.17 1.30 8.87
C VAL A 334 19.33 0.78 8.03
N ASN A 335 20.55 1.11 8.46
CA ASN A 335 21.80 0.81 7.76
C ASN A 335 21.80 1.25 6.28
N GLY A 336 21.03 2.30 5.93
CA GLY A 336 20.85 2.77 4.56
C GLY A 336 20.02 1.84 3.64
N ASN A 337 19.43 0.77 4.19
CA ASN A 337 18.71 -0.25 3.42
C ASN A 337 17.19 -0.22 3.70
N LEU A 338 16.77 -0.58 4.92
CA LEU A 338 15.37 -0.82 5.26
C LEU A 338 14.66 0.46 5.73
N ALA A 339 13.48 0.77 5.18
CA ALA A 339 12.70 1.97 5.55
C ALA A 339 11.89 1.82 6.84
N LEU A 340 11.96 0.63 7.47
CA LEU A 340 11.22 0.24 8.66
C LEU A 340 12.19 -0.01 9.81
N SER A 341 11.77 0.29 11.03
CA SER A 341 12.54 -0.01 12.23
C SER A 341 12.03 -1.25 12.98
N ARG A 342 10.78 -1.67 12.74
CA ARG A 342 10.20 -2.87 13.35
C ARG A 342 9.51 -3.72 12.29
N ALA A 343 9.67 -5.03 12.37
CA ALA A 343 9.12 -6.01 11.45
C ALA A 343 9.27 -7.44 11.98
N ILE A 344 8.40 -8.34 11.54
CA ILE A 344 8.58 -9.80 11.63
C ILE A 344 9.45 -10.24 10.46
N GLY A 345 10.32 -11.24 10.63
CA GLY A 345 11.29 -11.64 9.61
C GLY A 345 12.56 -10.78 9.66
N ASP A 346 13.11 -10.35 8.51
CA ASP A 346 14.28 -9.47 8.44
C ASP A 346 15.47 -9.95 9.31
N PHE A 347 15.70 -11.27 9.34
CA PHE A 347 16.63 -11.89 10.27
C PHE A 347 18.07 -11.44 10.08
N GLU A 348 18.42 -10.83 8.95
CA GLU A 348 19.72 -10.21 8.75
C GLU A 348 20.03 -9.08 9.74
N PHE A 349 19.01 -8.39 10.24
CA PHE A 349 19.12 -7.31 11.22
C PHE A 349 18.97 -7.80 12.68
N LYS A 350 18.76 -9.10 12.90
CA LYS A 350 18.43 -9.71 14.21
C LYS A 350 19.48 -10.72 14.70
N LYS A 351 20.75 -10.52 14.31
CA LYS A 351 21.85 -11.48 14.54
C LYS A 351 22.69 -11.22 15.78
N SER A 352 22.38 -10.19 16.57
CA SER A 352 23.15 -9.88 17.77
C SER A 352 22.86 -10.90 18.88
N ALA A 353 23.84 -11.74 19.22
CA ALA A 353 23.70 -12.77 20.25
C ALA A 353 23.66 -12.20 21.68
N ASP A 354 24.18 -10.99 21.87
CA ASP A 354 24.27 -10.33 23.18
C ASP A 354 23.01 -9.51 23.52
N LEU A 355 22.10 -9.33 22.56
CA LEU A 355 20.89 -8.52 22.70
C LEU A 355 19.65 -9.42 22.73
N SER A 356 18.68 -9.05 23.54
CA SER A 356 17.36 -9.68 23.51
C SER A 356 16.62 -9.35 22.20
N PRO A 357 15.62 -10.14 21.78
CA PRO A 357 14.88 -9.94 20.54
C PRO A 357 14.27 -8.52 20.40
N GLU A 358 13.83 -7.93 21.50
CA GLU A 358 13.28 -6.56 21.55
C GLU A 358 14.33 -5.46 21.35
N ASN A 359 15.61 -5.77 21.54
CA ASN A 359 16.72 -4.81 21.46
C ASN A 359 17.59 -4.99 20.21
N GLN A 360 17.14 -5.78 19.23
CA GLN A 360 17.83 -5.93 17.94
C GLN A 360 17.73 -4.64 17.10
N ILE A 361 18.52 -4.54 16.02
CA ILE A 361 18.51 -3.39 15.11
C ILE A 361 17.10 -3.18 14.55
N VAL A 362 16.52 -4.25 13.98
CA VAL A 362 15.09 -4.36 13.65
C VAL A 362 14.47 -5.33 14.63
N THR A 363 13.30 -5.03 15.17
CA THR A 363 12.62 -5.92 16.13
C THR A 363 11.20 -6.24 15.72
N ALA A 364 10.74 -7.46 16.03
CA ALA A 364 9.32 -7.83 15.93
C ALA A 364 8.51 -7.39 17.16
N PHE A 365 9.13 -6.77 18.17
CA PHE A 365 8.44 -6.39 19.40
C PHE A 365 7.45 -5.24 19.15
N PRO A 366 6.13 -5.46 19.36
CA PRO A 366 5.14 -4.45 19.03
C PRO A 366 4.93 -3.46 20.17
N ASP A 367 4.55 -2.25 19.81
CA ASP A 367 3.86 -1.36 20.74
C ASP A 367 2.39 -1.77 20.81
N VAL A 368 1.80 -1.73 22.01
CA VAL A 368 0.42 -2.15 22.25
C VAL A 368 -0.33 -1.04 22.99
N ASP A 369 -1.38 -0.52 22.37
CA ASP A 369 -2.31 0.41 23.00
C ASP A 369 -3.66 -0.27 23.26
N SER A 370 -4.42 0.27 24.22
CA SER A 370 -5.73 -0.27 24.57
C SER A 370 -6.78 0.81 24.82
N HIS A 371 -8.02 0.52 24.45
CA HIS A 371 -9.15 1.43 24.56
C HIS A 371 -10.40 0.67 25.04
N ASP A 372 -11.08 1.23 26.03
CA ASP A 372 -12.38 0.72 26.47
C ASP A 372 -13.47 1.24 25.53
N LEU A 373 -14.16 0.33 24.84
CA LEU A 373 -15.16 0.67 23.83
C LEU A 373 -16.38 1.33 24.47
N THR A 374 -16.93 2.29 23.76
CA THR A 374 -18.10 3.10 24.16
C THR A 374 -19.07 3.19 23.00
N ASP A 375 -20.31 3.62 23.27
CA ASP A 375 -21.32 3.86 22.22
C ASP A 375 -20.92 4.97 21.22
N GLU A 376 -19.85 5.73 21.50
CA GLU A 376 -19.32 6.76 20.61
C GLU A 376 -18.35 6.20 19.55
N ASP A 377 -17.79 5.01 19.82
CA ASP A 377 -16.85 4.32 18.94
C ASP A 377 -17.63 3.63 17.82
N GLU A 378 -17.42 4.09 16.58
CA GLU A 378 -18.21 3.66 15.42
C GLU A 378 -17.55 2.45 14.75
N PHE A 379 -16.26 2.56 14.42
CA PHE A 379 -15.50 1.51 13.74
C PHE A 379 -13.97 1.68 13.94
N LEU A 380 -13.21 0.61 13.72
CA LEU A 380 -11.75 0.60 13.62
C LEU A 380 -11.33 0.37 12.17
N VAL A 381 -10.28 1.05 11.72
CA VAL A 381 -9.62 0.81 10.44
C VAL A 381 -8.20 0.30 10.70
N LEU A 382 -7.82 -0.80 10.06
CA LEU A 382 -6.43 -1.25 9.93
C LEU A 382 -6.05 -1.21 8.44
N ALA A 383 -4.90 -0.65 8.09
CA ALA A 383 -4.40 -0.68 6.70
C ALA A 383 -2.88 -0.60 6.62
N CYS A 384 -2.32 -0.99 5.46
CA CYS A 384 -0.91 -0.81 5.12
C CYS A 384 -0.60 0.62 4.64
N ASP A 385 0.68 0.93 4.45
CA ASP A 385 1.13 2.28 4.06
C ASP A 385 0.64 2.70 2.67
N GLY A 386 0.34 1.75 1.77
CA GLY A 386 -0.28 2.01 0.48
C GLY A 386 -1.59 2.83 0.55
N ILE A 387 -2.29 2.79 1.69
CA ILE A 387 -3.43 3.68 1.99
C ILE A 387 -2.96 4.95 2.73
N TRP A 388 -2.14 4.81 3.77
CA TRP A 388 -1.78 5.92 4.68
C TRP A 388 -0.82 6.95 4.06
N ASP A 389 -0.04 6.57 3.06
CA ASP A 389 0.77 7.48 2.25
C ASP A 389 -0.09 8.33 1.31
N CYS A 390 -1.30 7.86 0.97
CA CYS A 390 -2.23 8.55 0.08
C CYS A 390 -3.22 9.44 0.84
N GLN A 391 -3.58 9.06 2.07
CA GLN A 391 -4.66 9.69 2.83
C GLN A 391 -4.31 9.81 4.32
N SER A 392 -4.62 10.97 4.91
CA SER A 392 -4.47 11.15 6.35
C SER A 392 -5.47 10.29 7.14
N SER A 393 -5.15 10.01 8.40
CA SER A 393 -6.03 9.23 9.28
C SER A 393 -7.44 9.81 9.41
N GLN A 394 -7.55 11.14 9.46
CA GLN A 394 -8.84 11.83 9.53
C GLN A 394 -9.62 11.70 8.21
N ALA A 395 -8.95 11.84 7.06
CA ALA A 395 -9.58 11.68 5.75
C ALA A 395 -10.15 10.27 5.55
N VAL A 396 -9.40 9.23 5.95
CA VAL A 396 -9.88 7.84 5.89
C VAL A 396 -11.11 7.62 6.76
N VAL A 397 -11.11 8.10 8.00
CA VAL A 397 -12.29 7.98 8.89
C VAL A 397 -13.50 8.70 8.30
N GLU A 398 -13.33 9.89 7.75
CA GLU A 398 -14.41 10.65 7.11
C GLU A 398 -14.98 9.95 5.87
N PHE A 399 -14.12 9.35 5.05
CA PHE A 399 -14.50 8.58 3.87
C PHE A 399 -15.28 7.32 4.26
N VAL A 400 -14.76 6.53 5.21
CA VAL A 400 -15.42 5.32 5.69
C VAL A 400 -16.78 5.65 6.28
N ARG A 401 -16.85 6.70 7.11
CA ARG A 401 -18.10 7.17 7.71
C ARG A 401 -19.11 7.62 6.66
N ARG A 402 -18.67 8.23 5.56
CA ARG A 402 -19.52 8.58 4.42
C ARG A 402 -20.08 7.33 3.72
N GLY A 403 -19.25 6.33 3.46
CA GLY A 403 -19.68 5.05 2.89
C GLY A 403 -20.72 4.34 3.77
N ILE A 404 -20.50 4.32 5.08
CA ILE A 404 -21.46 3.78 6.06
C ILE A 404 -22.76 4.58 6.05
N ALA A 405 -22.70 5.92 6.08
CA ALA A 405 -23.91 6.75 6.00
C ALA A 405 -24.71 6.54 4.69
N ALA A 406 -24.02 6.15 3.61
CA ALA A 406 -24.61 5.77 2.33
C ALA A 406 -25.07 4.30 2.27
N LYS A 407 -24.96 3.55 3.38
CA LYS A 407 -25.34 2.14 3.52
C LYS A 407 -24.60 1.20 2.56
N GLN A 408 -23.34 1.50 2.27
CA GLN A 408 -22.47 0.61 1.51
C GLN A 408 -21.98 -0.55 2.40
N ASP A 409 -21.82 -1.73 1.82
CA ASP A 409 -21.14 -2.82 2.51
C ASP A 409 -19.66 -2.44 2.76
N LEU A 410 -19.11 -2.87 3.90
CA LEU A 410 -17.77 -2.43 4.35
C LEU A 410 -16.64 -2.87 3.42
N ASP A 411 -16.73 -4.04 2.79
CA ASP A 411 -15.79 -4.51 1.76
C ASP A 411 -15.77 -3.56 0.56
N LYS A 412 -16.94 -3.08 0.13
CA LYS A 412 -17.04 -2.12 -0.98
C LYS A 412 -16.51 -0.74 -0.61
N ILE A 413 -16.61 -0.33 0.65
CA ILE A 413 -15.94 0.89 1.13
C ILE A 413 -14.42 0.74 1.04
N CYS A 414 -13.87 -0.44 1.37
CA CYS A 414 -12.44 -0.72 1.23
C CYS A 414 -11.98 -0.65 -0.24
N GLU A 415 -12.72 -1.29 -1.15
CA GLU A 415 -12.45 -1.23 -2.61
C GLU A 415 -12.45 0.21 -3.12
N ASN A 416 -13.47 0.99 -2.73
CA ASN A 416 -13.59 2.40 -3.14
C ASN A 416 -12.43 3.26 -2.60
N MET A 417 -11.93 2.96 -1.39
CA MET A 417 -10.77 3.66 -0.83
C MET A 417 -9.50 3.35 -1.64
N MET A 418 -9.27 2.09 -1.99
CA MET A 418 -8.13 1.66 -2.79
C MET A 418 -8.15 2.30 -4.17
N ASP A 419 -9.30 2.29 -4.85
CA ASP A 419 -9.46 2.94 -6.15
C ASP A 419 -9.22 4.45 -6.12
N ASN A 420 -9.50 5.10 -4.99
CA ASN A 420 -9.23 6.51 -4.77
C ASN A 420 -7.75 6.79 -4.45
N CYS A 421 -7.05 5.85 -3.81
CA CYS A 421 -5.62 5.93 -3.52
C CYS A 421 -4.75 5.55 -4.73
N LEU A 422 -5.25 4.70 -5.63
CA LEU A 422 -4.52 4.19 -6.77
C LEU A 422 -4.14 5.30 -7.75
N ALA A 423 -2.84 5.41 -8.01
CA ALA A 423 -2.31 6.40 -8.94
C ALA A 423 -2.80 6.13 -10.37
N SER A 424 -3.05 7.20 -11.13
CA SER A 424 -3.44 7.11 -12.54
C SER A 424 -2.34 6.51 -13.44
N ASN A 425 -1.08 6.60 -13.01
CA ASN A 425 0.09 6.00 -13.66
C ASN A 425 1.20 5.76 -12.62
N SER A 426 2.16 4.91 -12.96
CA SER A 426 3.31 4.57 -12.11
C SER A 426 4.50 5.54 -12.24
N GLU A 427 4.40 6.58 -13.07
CA GLU A 427 5.47 7.55 -13.30
C GLU A 427 5.47 8.68 -12.24
N THR A 428 4.34 8.91 -11.57
CA THR A 428 4.14 9.97 -10.57
C THR A 428 4.60 9.59 -9.17
N GLY A 429 5.91 9.56 -8.93
CA GLY A 429 6.49 9.75 -7.59
C GLY A 429 6.25 8.66 -6.54
N GLY A 430 5.70 7.51 -6.93
CA GLY A 430 5.55 6.32 -6.06
C GLY A 430 4.31 6.31 -5.16
N VAL A 431 3.71 7.46 -4.84
CA VAL A 431 2.44 7.52 -4.07
C VAL A 431 1.32 6.85 -4.86
N GLY A 432 0.52 6.01 -4.19
CA GLY A 432 -0.57 5.28 -4.82
C GLY A 432 -0.13 4.17 -5.79
N CYS A 433 1.15 3.78 -5.75
CA CYS A 433 1.70 2.70 -6.57
C CYS A 433 1.94 1.39 -5.80
N ASP A 434 1.59 1.35 -4.52
CA ASP A 434 1.85 0.20 -3.65
C ASP A 434 0.78 -0.88 -3.69
N ASN A 435 1.06 -2.01 -3.04
CA ASN A 435 0.03 -2.92 -2.54
C ASN A 435 -0.87 -2.16 -1.55
N MET A 436 -2.14 -2.53 -1.49
CA MET A 436 -3.10 -1.87 -0.60
C MET A 436 -3.98 -2.92 0.05
N THR A 437 -3.99 -2.96 1.37
CA THR A 437 -4.85 -3.82 2.18
C THR A 437 -5.51 -2.99 3.27
N MET A 438 -6.82 -3.14 3.43
CA MET A 438 -7.62 -2.40 4.41
C MET A 438 -8.67 -3.31 5.04
N VAL A 439 -8.84 -3.19 6.34
CA VAL A 439 -9.89 -3.85 7.14
C VAL A 439 -10.67 -2.79 7.89
N ILE A 440 -12.00 -2.80 7.76
CA ILE A 440 -12.93 -1.98 8.55
C ILE A 440 -13.69 -2.91 9.49
N ILE A 441 -13.67 -2.61 10.79
CA ILE A 441 -14.38 -3.34 11.84
C ILE A 441 -15.40 -2.39 12.50
N GLY A 442 -16.69 -2.59 12.25
CA GLY A 442 -17.78 -1.85 12.87
C GLY A 442 -18.22 -2.45 14.21
N PHE A 443 -18.44 -1.59 15.20
CA PHE A 443 -18.89 -1.99 16.54
C PHE A 443 -20.41 -1.86 16.67
N LEU A 444 -21.11 -2.98 16.79
CA LEU A 444 -22.58 -3.00 16.79
C LEU A 444 -23.18 -2.54 18.13
N HIS A 445 -22.46 -2.70 19.25
CA HIS A 445 -22.92 -2.30 20.60
C HIS A 445 -24.32 -2.84 20.94
N GLY A 446 -24.58 -4.10 20.60
CA GLY A 446 -25.87 -4.78 20.84
C GLY A 446 -27.00 -4.38 19.88
N LYS A 447 -26.71 -3.59 18.85
CA LYS A 447 -27.65 -3.24 17.76
C LYS A 447 -27.57 -4.25 16.63
N THR A 448 -28.59 -4.33 15.78
CA THR A 448 -28.45 -5.03 14.50
C THR A 448 -27.55 -4.25 13.54
N LYS A 449 -27.05 -4.92 12.49
CA LYS A 449 -26.33 -4.27 11.39
C LYS A 449 -27.10 -3.04 10.87
N GLU A 450 -28.38 -3.21 10.56
CA GLU A 450 -29.22 -2.15 9.98
C GLU A 450 -29.40 -0.96 10.94
N GLU A 451 -29.57 -1.25 12.23
CA GLU A 451 -29.68 -0.22 13.27
C GLU A 451 -28.37 0.56 13.42
N TRP A 452 -27.22 -0.11 13.34
CA TRP A 452 -25.90 0.52 13.38
C TRP A 452 -25.68 1.45 12.17
N TYR A 453 -25.98 0.99 10.96
CA TYR A 453 -25.93 1.81 9.75
C TYR A 453 -26.86 3.04 9.83
N GLU A 454 -28.09 2.84 10.31
CA GLU A 454 -29.06 3.93 10.48
C GLU A 454 -28.62 4.93 11.55
N GLU A 455 -28.02 4.46 12.64
CA GLU A 455 -27.50 5.34 13.69
C GLU A 455 -26.40 6.26 13.15
N ILE A 456 -25.41 5.72 12.44
CA ILE A 456 -24.31 6.51 11.88
C ILE A 456 -24.85 7.48 10.81
N ALA A 457 -25.75 7.03 9.93
CA ALA A 457 -26.39 7.89 8.94
C ALA A 457 -27.15 9.07 9.60
N ARG A 458 -27.89 8.80 10.68
CA ARG A 458 -28.59 9.81 11.46
C ARG A 458 -27.62 10.78 12.16
N ARG A 459 -26.52 10.29 12.73
CA ARG A 459 -25.48 11.14 13.35
C ARG A 459 -24.89 12.10 12.32
N VAL A 460 -24.54 11.60 11.13
CA VAL A 460 -24.03 12.41 10.01
C VAL A 460 -25.07 13.44 9.56
N ALA A 461 -26.33 13.06 9.40
CA ALA A 461 -27.42 13.99 9.00
C ALA A 461 -27.65 15.11 10.03
N ASN A 462 -27.39 14.84 11.31
CA ASN A 462 -27.48 15.81 12.39
C ASN A 462 -26.22 16.66 12.58
N GLY A 463 -25.15 16.42 11.80
CA GLY A 463 -23.87 17.12 11.92
C GLY A 463 -23.05 16.73 13.15
N ASP A 464 -23.26 15.53 13.69
CA ASP A 464 -22.49 15.00 14.83
C ASP A 464 -21.12 14.49 14.36
N GLY A 465 -20.16 15.40 14.29
CA GLY A 465 -18.78 15.14 13.89
C GLY A 465 -18.54 15.17 12.37
N PRO A 466 -17.27 15.15 11.95
CA PRO A 466 -16.93 15.31 10.54
C PRO A 466 -17.26 14.05 9.71
N CYS A 467 -17.47 14.25 8.41
CA CYS A 467 -17.81 13.22 7.44
C CYS A 467 -17.53 13.79 6.05
N ALA A 468 -16.95 12.99 5.16
CA ALA A 468 -16.59 13.46 3.82
C ALA A 468 -17.84 13.96 3.07
N PRO A 469 -17.74 14.85 2.07
CA PRO A 469 -18.90 15.30 1.29
C PRO A 469 -19.64 14.14 0.59
N PRO A 470 -20.95 14.27 0.28
CA PRO A 470 -21.74 13.19 -0.33
C PRO A 470 -21.19 12.67 -1.65
N GLU A 471 -20.45 13.49 -2.38
CA GLU A 471 -19.86 13.18 -3.68
C GLU A 471 -18.74 12.11 -3.62
N TYR A 472 -18.24 11.81 -2.42
CA TYR A 472 -17.32 10.70 -2.12
C TYR A 472 -18.04 9.37 -1.89
N ALA A 473 -19.38 9.36 -1.76
CA ALA A 473 -20.16 8.13 -1.70
C ALA A 473 -20.45 7.52 -3.09
N GLU A 474 -20.22 8.27 -4.17
CA GLU A 474 -20.40 7.74 -5.52
C GLU A 474 -19.12 7.05 -5.98
N PHE A 475 -19.23 5.76 -6.35
CA PHE A 475 -18.12 5.04 -6.99
C PHE A 475 -17.74 5.74 -8.29
N ARG A 476 -16.53 6.31 -8.35
CA ARG A 476 -16.06 7.08 -9.53
C ARG A 476 -15.21 6.24 -10.49
N GLY A 477 -14.88 5.01 -10.10
CA GLY A 477 -13.92 4.16 -10.78
C GLY A 477 -12.48 4.61 -10.58
N PRO A 478 -11.51 3.75 -10.94
CA PRO A 478 -10.10 4.01 -10.69
C PRO A 478 -9.58 5.28 -11.39
N GLY A 479 -8.75 6.06 -10.69
CA GLY A 479 -8.02 7.21 -11.24
C GLY A 479 -8.84 8.51 -11.41
N VAL A 480 -9.98 8.65 -10.72
CA VAL A 480 -10.77 9.91 -10.69
C VAL A 480 -10.51 10.64 -9.38
N HIS A 481 -9.58 11.59 -9.38
CA HIS A 481 -9.26 12.41 -8.21
C HIS A 481 -10.21 13.62 -8.07
N HIS A 482 -10.54 13.96 -6.82
CA HIS A 482 -10.73 15.36 -6.44
C HIS A 482 -9.34 15.91 -6.11
N ASN A 483 -8.75 16.68 -7.03
CA ASN A 483 -7.57 17.46 -6.68
C ASN A 483 -7.99 18.46 -5.60
N TYR A 484 -7.44 18.32 -4.39
CA TYR A 484 -7.68 19.26 -3.29
C TYR A 484 -7.17 20.68 -3.63
N GLU A 485 -6.41 20.85 -4.71
CA GLU A 485 -5.87 22.14 -5.17
C GLU A 485 -6.72 22.89 -6.22
N ASP A 486 -7.76 22.28 -6.80
CA ASP A 486 -8.64 23.00 -7.74
C ASP A 486 -9.84 23.64 -7.01
N SER A 487 -9.54 24.52 -6.04
CA SER A 487 -10.52 25.53 -5.63
C SER A 487 -10.41 26.72 -6.57
N ASP A 488 -11.40 26.83 -7.44
CA ASP A 488 -11.69 27.90 -8.41
C ASP A 488 -11.19 29.31 -7.97
N SER A 489 -9.96 29.65 -8.37
CA SER A 489 -9.53 31.05 -8.44
C SER A 489 -9.63 31.50 -9.88
N GLY A 490 -10.84 31.97 -10.23
CA GLY A 490 -11.17 32.51 -11.54
C GLY A 490 -10.19 33.59 -11.98
N TYR A 491 -9.26 33.22 -12.86
CA TYR A 491 -8.52 34.11 -13.73
C TYR A 491 -8.68 33.62 -15.17
N GLU A 492 -9.74 34.07 -15.84
CA GLU A 492 -9.79 34.08 -17.31
C GLU A 492 -8.62 34.96 -17.80
N MET A 493 -7.61 34.36 -18.44
CA MET A 493 -6.63 35.11 -19.23
C MET A 493 -7.08 35.14 -20.68
N ASP A 494 -7.53 36.33 -21.10
CA ASP A 494 -7.73 36.73 -22.48
C ASP A 494 -6.51 36.41 -23.36
N ALA A 495 -6.79 35.71 -24.46
CA ALA A 495 -5.81 35.39 -25.48
C ALA A 495 -5.56 36.60 -26.38
N GLU A 496 -4.53 37.40 -26.11
CA GLU A 496 -3.86 38.23 -27.13
C GLU A 496 -2.57 38.88 -26.58
N ASN A 497 -1.39 38.28 -26.82
CA ASN A 497 -0.27 39.06 -27.37
C ASN A 497 0.88 38.21 -27.93
N LYS A 498 1.42 38.69 -29.04
CA LYS A 498 2.50 38.11 -29.84
C LYS A 498 3.87 38.28 -29.18
N GLY A 499 4.64 37.18 -29.17
CA GLY A 499 6.00 37.07 -29.70
C GLY A 499 7.11 37.95 -29.12
N LYS A 500 8.12 37.29 -28.56
CA LYS A 500 9.55 37.53 -28.85
C LYS A 500 10.41 36.37 -28.35
N SER A 501 11.23 35.84 -29.26
CA SER A 501 12.37 34.95 -28.99
C SER A 501 13.59 35.78 -28.60
N PHE A 502 14.42 35.30 -27.66
CA PHE A 502 15.89 35.21 -27.75
C PHE A 502 16.52 34.71 -26.42
N GLY A 503 17.54 33.84 -26.51
CA GLY A 503 18.64 33.77 -25.53
C GLY A 503 19.02 32.39 -24.99
N VAL A 504 20.10 31.81 -25.53
CA VAL A 504 20.80 30.62 -25.03
C VAL A 504 21.80 31.03 -23.94
N GLY A 505 21.82 30.32 -22.80
CA GLY A 505 22.99 30.25 -21.91
C GLY A 505 22.69 30.20 -20.40
N GLY A 506 22.98 29.05 -19.78
CA GLY A 506 23.49 28.96 -18.40
C GLY A 506 22.49 29.00 -17.23
N TYR A 507 22.54 27.95 -16.41
CA TYR A 507 22.05 27.87 -15.02
C TYR A 507 20.53 27.98 -14.79
N ARG A 508 19.88 26.85 -14.47
CA ARG A 508 18.52 26.81 -13.90
C ARG A 508 18.60 26.51 -12.39
N GLY A 509 18.72 27.56 -11.57
CA GLY A 509 18.20 27.56 -10.21
C GLY A 509 16.74 28.01 -10.24
N ARG A 510 15.86 27.41 -9.43
CA ARG A 510 14.47 27.87 -9.26
C ARG A 510 14.46 29.08 -8.33
N ILE A 511 13.71 30.13 -8.69
CA ILE A 511 13.37 31.25 -7.80
C ILE A 511 11.96 30.95 -7.28
N ILE A 512 11.80 30.89 -5.96
CA ILE A 512 10.50 30.76 -5.31
C ILE A 512 10.09 32.14 -4.80
N PHE A 513 8.89 32.57 -5.18
CA PHE A 513 8.24 33.74 -4.58
C PHE A 513 7.38 33.25 -3.41
N LEU A 514 7.73 33.69 -2.21
CA LEU A 514 6.86 33.53 -1.06
C LEU A 514 5.81 34.66 -1.10
N GLY A 515 4.57 34.35 -0.70
CA GLY A 515 3.39 35.22 -0.83
C GLY A 515 3.44 36.56 -0.07
N ASP A 516 4.60 36.96 0.45
CA ASP A 516 4.88 38.27 1.02
C ASP A 516 5.76 39.18 0.14
N GLY A 517 6.23 38.67 -1.01
CA GLY A 517 7.02 39.42 -2.00
C GLY A 517 8.54 39.37 -1.80
N THR A 518 9.06 38.45 -0.98
CA THR A 518 10.50 38.28 -0.76
C THR A 518 11.08 37.18 -1.68
N GLU A 519 12.26 37.43 -2.27
CA GLU A 519 12.98 36.48 -3.13
C GLU A 519 14.06 35.72 -2.34
N VAL A 520 14.09 34.40 -2.44
CA VAL A 520 15.16 33.56 -1.86
C VAL A 520 15.81 32.70 -2.95
N LEU A 521 17.15 32.67 -2.97
CA LEU A 521 17.96 31.81 -3.82
C LEU A 521 18.31 30.53 -3.04
N THR A 522 17.95 29.37 -3.59
CA THR A 522 18.26 28.07 -2.99
C THR A 522 19.65 27.59 -3.43
N ASP A 523 20.64 27.75 -2.56
CA ASP A 523 21.88 26.96 -2.56
C ASP A 523 22.13 26.48 -1.12
N SER A 524 21.44 25.41 -0.70
CA SER A 524 21.86 24.47 0.38
C SER A 524 20.75 23.47 0.75
N ASP A 525 21.14 22.18 0.73
CA ASP A 525 20.60 21.00 1.44
C ASP A 525 19.11 20.59 1.33
N ASP A 526 18.89 19.43 0.68
CA ASP A 526 17.63 18.69 0.53
C ASP A 526 17.17 17.99 1.84
N THR A 527 17.15 18.69 2.97
CA THR A 527 16.77 18.10 4.28
C THR A 527 15.37 18.43 4.79
N GLU A 528 14.53 19.15 4.03
CA GLU A 528 13.21 19.62 4.53
C GLU A 528 11.98 19.03 3.81
N MET A 529 12.06 17.80 3.28
CA MET A 529 10.89 17.11 2.68
C MET A 529 10.17 16.13 3.64
N PHE A 530 10.57 16.10 4.92
CA PHE A 530 9.93 15.26 5.94
C PHE A 530 10.04 15.94 7.32
N ASP A 531 9.24 16.98 7.55
CA ASP A 531 9.02 17.47 8.91
C ASP A 531 7.52 17.56 9.20
N ASN A 532 7.04 16.72 10.12
CA ASN A 532 5.66 16.68 10.62
C ASN A 532 5.49 17.58 11.86
N THR A 533 6.30 18.63 12.02
CA THR A 533 6.19 19.56 13.16
C THR A 533 4.92 20.43 13.16
N ASP A 534 4.07 20.33 12.14
CA ASP A 534 2.81 21.08 12.08
C ASP A 534 1.63 20.39 12.78
N GLU A 535 1.70 19.11 13.15
CA GLU A 535 0.65 18.46 13.96
C GLU A 535 0.73 18.85 15.45
N ASP A 536 1.92 19.19 15.97
CA ASP A 536 2.10 19.57 17.38
C ASP A 536 1.55 20.97 17.72
N LYS A 537 1.42 21.86 16.72
CA LYS A 537 0.93 23.23 16.93
C LYS A 537 -0.59 23.32 17.10
N ASP A 538 -1.33 22.33 16.63
CA ASP A 538 -2.79 22.28 16.76
C ASP A 538 -3.25 21.86 18.16
N LEU A 539 -2.37 21.23 18.95
CA LEU A 539 -2.65 20.83 20.34
C LEU A 539 -2.57 21.99 21.35
N GLU A 540 -1.66 22.95 21.15
CA GLU A 540 -1.53 24.09 22.07
C GLU A 540 -2.60 25.17 21.88
N SER A 541 -3.17 25.29 20.67
CA SER A 541 -4.15 26.34 20.34
C SER A 541 -5.56 26.09 20.88
N GLN A 542 -5.84 24.89 21.42
CA GLN A 542 -7.17 24.50 21.89
C GLN A 542 -7.30 24.42 23.43
N VAL A 543 -6.21 24.54 24.18
CA VAL A 543 -6.24 24.48 25.66
C VAL A 543 -6.41 25.85 26.32
N SER A 544 -6.23 26.96 25.59
CA SER A 544 -6.23 28.31 26.18
C SER A 544 -7.53 29.11 26.02
N LYS A 545 -8.60 28.56 25.42
CA LYS A 545 -9.92 29.21 25.33
C LYS A 545 -10.95 28.61 26.29
N ASN A 546 -10.74 28.80 27.60
CA ASN A 546 -11.82 28.81 28.60
C ASN A 546 -11.36 29.52 29.89
N ALA A 547 -11.36 30.86 29.88
CA ALA A 547 -11.48 31.68 31.09
C ALA A 547 -11.93 33.12 30.74
N SER A 548 -13.22 33.37 31.00
CA SER A 548 -13.90 34.61 31.41
C SER A 548 -13.36 36.02 31.05
N THR A 549 -14.30 36.78 30.47
CA THR A 549 -14.55 38.24 30.46
C THR A 549 -14.11 39.06 31.68
N ASP A 550 -13.42 40.20 31.47
CA ASP A 550 -13.93 41.58 31.74
C ASP A 550 -12.86 42.70 31.52
N GLY A 551 -13.29 43.83 30.94
CA GLY A 551 -12.92 45.18 31.45
C GLY A 551 -11.63 45.92 31.01
N SER A 552 -11.69 46.61 29.85
CA SER A 552 -11.18 47.97 29.54
C SER A 552 -9.69 48.42 29.68
N SER A 553 -9.28 49.14 28.64
CA SER A 553 -8.31 50.26 28.54
C SER A 553 -6.82 49.97 28.25
N ALA A 554 -6.36 50.51 27.11
CA ALA A 554 -4.96 50.71 26.70
C ALA A 554 -4.39 51.98 27.40
N PRO A 555 -3.06 52.26 27.45
CA PRO A 555 -2.15 52.32 26.28
C PRO A 555 -0.69 51.80 26.48
N GLN A 556 0.01 51.67 25.33
CA GLN A 556 1.42 51.29 25.05
C GLN A 556 2.53 52.26 25.60
N PRO A 557 3.84 52.14 25.25
CA PRO A 557 4.83 51.03 25.40
C PRO A 557 6.23 51.50 25.90
N ALA A 558 7.17 50.59 26.22
CA ALA A 558 8.62 50.90 26.23
C ALA A 558 9.55 49.65 26.12
N SER A 559 10.18 49.54 24.94
CA SER A 559 11.59 49.24 24.59
C SER A 559 12.60 48.48 25.48
N GLU A 560 13.44 47.71 24.75
CA GLU A 560 14.88 47.37 24.95
C GLU A 560 15.25 46.27 25.96
N ALA A 561 16.30 45.45 25.83
CA ALA A 561 17.19 44.94 24.76
C ALA A 561 18.30 44.13 25.47
N SER A 562 18.85 43.07 24.82
CA SER A 562 20.25 42.58 24.94
C SER A 562 20.72 41.99 26.29
N ALA A 563 21.67 41.05 26.42
CA ALA A 563 22.30 40.02 25.62
C ALA A 563 23.32 39.30 26.55
N THR A 564 23.63 38.04 26.21
CA THR A 564 24.91 37.32 26.35
C THR A 564 25.70 37.16 27.67
N GLU A 565 26.01 35.87 27.89
CA GLU A 565 27.30 35.26 28.29
C GLU A 565 27.92 35.56 29.66
N THR A 566 28.19 34.51 30.46
CA THR A 566 29.54 33.93 30.58
C THR A 566 29.58 32.69 31.50
N LYS A 567 30.34 31.67 31.06
CA LYS A 567 31.01 30.61 31.86
C LYS A 567 32.28 31.20 32.52
N PRO A 568 32.91 30.60 33.56
CA PRO A 568 33.77 29.39 33.41
C PRO A 568 33.84 28.46 34.67
N GLU A 569 34.14 27.15 34.50
CA GLU A 569 35.36 26.41 34.95
C GLU A 569 35.65 26.38 36.47
N THR A 570 36.25 25.39 37.14
CA THR A 570 36.70 23.97 37.00
C THR A 570 37.10 23.57 38.44
N GLU A 571 37.03 22.29 38.84
CA GLU A 571 38.11 21.59 39.58
C GLU A 571 37.73 20.17 40.01
N ALA A 572 38.76 19.34 40.20
CA ALA A 572 38.77 17.90 40.08
C ALA A 572 39.15 17.16 41.39
N ALA A 573 38.86 15.85 41.35
CA ALA A 573 39.62 14.71 41.93
C ALA A 573 39.49 14.28 43.41
N LYS A 574 38.77 13.14 43.63
CA LYS A 574 39.20 11.78 44.11
C LYS A 574 40.14 11.62 45.36
N PRO A 575 40.38 10.39 45.90
CA PRO A 575 39.54 9.22 46.29
C PRO A 575 40.01 8.53 47.63
N SER A 576 39.37 7.43 48.09
CA SER A 576 39.99 6.20 48.74
C SER A 576 38.93 5.31 49.44
N GLU A 577 38.73 4.04 49.03
CA GLU A 577 39.21 2.75 49.61
C GLU A 577 38.27 2.13 50.69
N SER A 578 37.65 0.95 50.45
CA SER A 578 38.10 -0.46 50.72
C SER A 578 37.88 -0.89 52.19
N GLU A 579 37.43 -2.07 52.63
CA GLU A 579 37.71 -3.46 52.23
C GLU A 579 36.82 -4.48 53.03
N THR A 580 36.63 -5.69 52.45
CA THR A 580 36.58 -7.07 53.05
C THR A 580 35.37 -7.74 53.77
N ALA A 581 35.19 -9.02 53.37
CA ALA A 581 34.27 -10.13 53.75
C ALA A 581 34.83 -10.98 54.96
N PRO A 582 34.54 -12.29 55.22
CA PRO A 582 33.65 -13.33 54.60
C PRO A 582 32.98 -14.39 55.57
N SER A 583 32.41 -15.47 54.97
CA SER A 583 32.22 -16.88 55.45
C SER A 583 30.82 -17.29 55.98
N LYS A 584 30.30 -18.54 55.91
CA LYS A 584 30.58 -19.84 55.23
C LYS A 584 29.44 -20.85 55.59
N GLN A 585 29.12 -21.79 54.67
CA GLN A 585 28.73 -23.22 54.87
C GLN A 585 27.37 -23.56 55.55
N GLU A 586 26.63 -24.66 55.25
CA GLU A 586 26.95 -26.01 54.75
C GLU A 586 25.68 -26.83 54.34
N LYS A 587 25.83 -27.78 53.36
CA LYS A 587 25.28 -29.18 53.23
C LYS A 587 23.75 -29.49 53.25
N SER A 588 23.16 -30.52 52.59
CA SER A 588 23.62 -31.80 51.97
C SER A 588 22.46 -32.49 51.17
N GLU A 589 22.82 -33.33 50.15
CA GLU A 589 22.35 -34.72 49.78
C GLU A 589 20.85 -35.15 49.95
N SER A 590 20.20 -36.06 49.21
CA SER A 590 20.51 -37.03 48.12
C SER A 590 19.22 -37.80 47.73
N GLU A 591 19.26 -38.54 46.59
CA GLU A 591 18.59 -39.84 46.27
C GLU A 591 17.12 -39.94 45.76
N ASP A 592 17.04 -40.46 44.51
CA ASP A 592 16.27 -41.62 44.00
C ASP A 592 14.88 -42.00 44.56
N LYS A 593 13.88 -42.10 43.67
CA LYS A 593 13.24 -43.38 43.29
C LYS A 593 12.19 -43.29 42.18
N LYS A 594 12.24 -44.28 41.30
CA LYS A 594 11.17 -44.77 40.41
C LYS A 594 9.91 -45.15 41.21
N ASP A 595 8.75 -44.91 40.61
CA ASP A 595 7.81 -45.94 40.13
C ASP A 595 6.93 -45.36 39.00
#